data_AF-A0A3D2AI44-F1
#
_entry.id   AF-A0A3D2AI44-F1
#
_cell.length_a   1.000
_cell.length_b   1.000
_cell.length_c   1.000
_cell.angle_alpha   90.00
_cell.angle_beta   90.00
_cell.angle_gamma   90.00
#
_symmetry.space_group_name_H-M   'P 1'
#
loop_
_entity.id
_entity.type
_entity.pdbx_description
1 polymer ?
#
loop_
_entity_poly.entity_id
_entity_poly.type
_entity_poly.pdbx_seq_one_letter_code
_entity_poly.pdbx_strand_id
1 'polypeptide(L)' 'QFPTVSMGLGPLQAIHQAHIMRYQQQRGLVENGDRKVWAFLGDGECDEPESLGCISLAGREKLDNLIF' A
#
# COMPACT_ATOMS: atom_id res chain seq x y z
N GLN A 1 12.39 -0.73 2.99
CA GLN A 1 12.61 -2.18 3.17
C GLN A 1 11.63 -2.61 4.24
N PHE A 2 10.75 -3.56 3.95
CA PHE A 2 9.61 -3.90 4.82
C PHE A 2 9.62 -5.40 5.13
N PRO A 3 9.32 -5.81 6.37
CA PRO A 3 9.19 -7.22 6.72
C PRO A 3 7.86 -7.78 6.21
N THR A 4 7.89 -8.77 5.31
CA THR A 4 6.69 -9.35 4.65
C THR A 4 6.45 -10.82 4.99
N VAL A 5 7.21 -11.41 5.91
CA VAL A 5 7.12 -12.85 6.22
C VAL A 5 5.83 -13.24 6.95
N SER A 6 5.19 -12.28 7.62
CA SER A 6 3.86 -12.45 8.21
C SER A 6 2.82 -12.14 7.14
N MET A 7 2.13 -13.18 6.68
CA MET A 7 1.05 -13.10 5.70
C MET A 7 -0.02 -12.09 6.17
N GLY A 8 -0.55 -11.30 5.23
CA GLY A 8 -1.61 -10.30 5.45
C GLY A 8 -1.11 -8.92 5.92
N LEU A 9 0.03 -8.84 6.60
CA LEU A 9 0.59 -7.54 7.03
C LEU A 9 1.29 -6.79 5.89
N GLY A 10 1.78 -7.52 4.87
CA GLY A 10 2.38 -6.94 3.67
C GLY A 10 1.42 -6.03 2.87
N PRO A 11 0.25 -6.54 2.41
CA PRO A 11 -0.76 -5.75 1.70
C PRO A 11 -1.19 -4.50 2.46
N LEU A 12 -1.49 -4.66 3.75
CA LEU A 12 -1.94 -3.58 4.61
C LEU A 12 -0.89 -2.47 4.71
N GLN A 13 0.37 -2.86 4.98
CA GLN A 13 1.48 -1.91 5.03
C GLN A 13 1.71 -1.21 3.70
N ALA A 14 1.59 -1.90 2.57
CA ALA A 14 1.75 -1.30 1.25
C ALA A 14 0.71 -0.22 0.97
N ILE A 15 -0.56 -0.46 1.31
CA ILE A 15 -1.65 0.52 1.16
C ILE A 15 -1.38 1.74 2.05
N HIS A 16 -1.03 1.54 3.32
CA HIS A 16 -0.73 2.65 4.23
C HIS A 16 0.52 3.43 3.80
N GLN A 17 1.54 2.75 3.29
CA GLN A 17 2.75 3.39 2.78
C GLN A 17 2.43 4.28 1.57
N ALA A 18 1.63 3.78 0.62
CA ALA A 18 1.19 4.56 -0.55
C ALA A 18 0.36 5.78 -0.13
N HIS A 19 -0.52 5.63 0.85
CA HIS A 19 -1.33 6.72 1.39
C HIS A 19 -0.47 7.81 2.08
N ILE A 20 0.48 7.42 2.94
CA ILE A 20 1.37 8.36 3.64
C ILE A 20 2.29 9.09 2.65
N MET A 21 2.73 8.42 1.59
CA MET A 21 3.48 9.07 0.52
C MET A 21 2.64 10.14 -0.20
N ARG A 22 1.39 9.82 -0.56
CA ARG A 22 0.49 10.81 -1.17
C ARG A 22 0.21 11.99 -0.23
N TYR A 23 0.02 11.71 1.06
CA TYR A 23 -0.18 12.73 2.09
C TYR A 23 1.02 13.69 2.19
N GLN A 24 2.25 13.16 2.28
CA GLN A 24 3.45 13.99 2.36
C GLN A 24 3.65 14.87 1.11
N GLN A 25 3.33 14.32 -0.07
CA GLN A 25 3.43 15.05 -1.33
C GLN A 25 2.39 16.18 -1.41
N GLN A 26 1.14 15.91 -1.02
CA GLN A 26 0.09 16.94 -0.96
C GLN A 26 0.40 18.05 0.06
N ARG A 27 1.14 17.73 1.12
CA ARG A 27 1.59 18.70 2.13
C ARG A 27 2.88 19.44 1.75
N GLY A 28 3.50 19.10 0.61
CA GLY A 28 4.78 19.70 0.18
C GLY A 28 5.95 19.38 1.10
N LEU A 29 5.84 18.33 1.93
CA LEU A 29 6.88 17.93 2.88
C LEU A 29 8.01 17.16 2.18
N VAL A 30 7.66 16.34 1.19
CA VAL A 30 8.58 15.50 0.43
C VAL A 30 8.07 15.39 -1.02
N GLU A 31 8.94 15.66 -2.00
CA GLU A 31 8.66 15.33 -3.39
C GLU A 31 8.81 13.83 -3.60
N ASN A 32 7.68 13.14 -3.76
CA ASN A 32 7.66 11.70 -3.97
C ASN A 32 7.80 11.30 -5.45
N GLY A 33 7.80 12.25 -6.39
CA GLY A 33 8.04 12.01 -7.82
C GLY A 33 7.23 10.83 -8.39
N ASP A 34 7.89 9.98 -9.19
CA ASP A 34 7.31 8.76 -9.78
C ASP A 34 7.47 7.52 -8.88
N ARG A 35 7.64 7.68 -7.58
CA ARG A 35 7.83 6.54 -6.67
C ARG A 35 6.55 5.72 -6.55
N LYS A 36 6.66 4.42 -6.82
CA LYS A 36 5.57 3.45 -6.71
C LYS A 36 5.84 2.46 -5.58
N VAL A 37 4.81 2.11 -4.84
CA VAL A 37 4.81 1.04 -3.85
C VAL A 37 4.36 -0.24 -4.54
N TRP A 38 5.21 -1.27 -4.49
CA TRP A 38 4.91 -2.59 -5.03
C TRP A 38 4.68 -3.55 -3.87
N ALA A 39 3.48 -4.11 -3.80
CA ALA A 39 3.16 -5.23 -2.95
C ALA A 39 3.26 -6.49 -3.81
N PHE A 40 4.01 -7.49 -3.38
CA PHE A 40 4.03 -8.80 -4.03
C PHE A 40 3.33 -9.77 -3.10
N LEU A 41 2.19 -10.31 -3.55
CA LEU A 41 1.32 -11.15 -2.73
C LEU A 41 1.19 -12.55 -3.32
N GLY A 42 1.12 -13.55 -2.44
CA GLY A 42 0.69 -14.89 -2.81
C GLY A 42 -0.83 -14.98 -2.92
N ASP A 43 -1.35 -15.87 -3.77
CA ASP A 43 -2.79 -16.12 -3.89
C ASP A 43 -3.43 -16.58 -2.56
N GLY A 44 -2.72 -17.43 -1.80
CA GLY A 44 -3.14 -17.87 -0.46
C GLY A 44 -3.06 -16.79 0.62
N GLU A 45 -2.28 -15.72 0.40
CA GLU A 45 -2.22 -14.57 1.33
C GLU A 45 -3.43 -13.64 1.15
N CYS A 46 -4.04 -13.62 -0.04
CA CYS A 46 -5.24 -12.83 -0.32
C CYS A 46 -6.49 -13.33 0.42
N ASP A 47 -6.46 -14.55 0.96
CA ASP A 47 -7.56 -15.12 1.76
C ASP A 47 -7.56 -14.62 3.22
N GLU A 48 -6.47 -13.94 3.64
CA GLU A 48 -6.41 -13.26 4.93
C GLU A 48 -7.27 -11.97 4.90
N PRO A 49 -8.11 -11.73 5.92
CA PRO A 49 -9.00 -10.58 5.95
C PRO A 49 -8.25 -9.24 5.91
N GLU A 50 -7.02 -9.20 6.40
CA GLU A 50 -6.13 -8.04 6.38
C GLU A 50 -5.68 -7.67 4.96
N SER A 51 -5.62 -8.64 4.04
CA SER A 51 -5.14 -8.45 2.67
C SER A 51 -6.13 -7.68 1.81
N LEU A 52 -7.43 -7.96 1.95
CA LEU A 52 -8.49 -7.33 1.16
C LEU A 52 -9.21 -6.20 1.92
N GLY A 53 -9.16 -6.19 3.25
CA GLY A 53 -9.91 -5.25 4.09
C GLY A 53 -9.61 -3.77 3.79
N CYS A 54 -8.38 -3.46 3.36
CA CYS A 54 -7.96 -2.08 3.07
C CYS A 54 -7.95 -1.72 1.58
N ILE A 55 -8.26 -2.63 0.65
CA ILE A 55 -8.32 -2.32 -0.79
C ILE A 55 -9.37 -1.23 -1.10
N SER A 56 -10.48 -1.24 -0.36
CA SER A 56 -11.51 -0.21 -0.48
C SER A 56 -10.98 1.20 -0.14
N LEU A 57 -10.02 1.32 0.77
CA LEU A 57 -9.35 2.59 1.09
C LEU A 57 -8.47 3.06 -0.08
N ALA A 58 -7.72 2.15 -0.70
CA ALA A 58 -6.87 2.47 -1.84
C ALA A 58 -7.68 3.02 -3.03
N GLY A 59 -8.86 2.44 -3.29
CA GLY A 59 -9.80 2.94 -4.30
C GLY A 59 -10.38 4.32 -3.97
N ARG A 60 -10.73 4.57 -2.70
CA ARG A 60 -11.28 5.88 -2.24
C ARG A 60 -10.25 7.00 -2.32
N GLU A 61 -9.02 6.72 -1.91
CA GLU A 61 -7.92 7.69 -1.88
C GLU A 61 -7.23 7.86 -3.25
N LYS A 62 -7.70 7.12 -4.28
CA LYS A 62 -7.16 7.11 -5.64
C LYS A 62 -5.64 6.91 -5.65
N LEU A 63 -5.16 5.88 -4.95
CA LEU A 63 -3.73 5.57 -4.84
C LEU A 63 -3.17 5.01 -6.16
N ASP A 64 -2.85 5.88 -7.11
CA ASP A 64 -2.17 5.57 -8.39
C ASP A 64 -0.68 5.22 -8.22
N ASN A 65 -0.15 5.43 -7.02
CA ASN A 65 1.21 5.10 -6.61
C ASN A 65 1.33 3.70 -5.96
N LEU A 66 0.26 2.89 -5.97
CA LEU A 66 0.25 1.53 -5.43
C LEU A 66 0.05 0.50 -6.54
N ILE A 67 0.89 -0.54 -6.55
CA ILE A 67 0.78 -1.71 -7.44
C ILE A 67 0.78 -2.96 -6.57
N PHE A 68 -0.25 -3.78 -6.71
CA PHE A 68 -0.38 -5.12 -6.13
C PHE A 68 0.08 -6.18 -7.13
#